data_AF-A0A2K2VPK4-F1
#
_entry.id   AF-A0A2K2VPK4-F1
#
_cell.length_a   1.000
_cell.length_b   1.000
_cell.length_c   1.000
_cell.angle_alpha   90.00
_cell.angle_beta   90.00
_cell.angle_gamma   90.00
#
_symmetry.space_group_name_H-M   'P 1'
#
loop_
_entity.id
_entity.type
_entity.pdbx_description
1 polymer ?
#
loop_
_entity_poly.entity_id
_entity_poly.type
_entity_poly.pdbx_seq_one_letter_code
_entity_poly.pdbx_strand_id
1 'polypeptide(L)'
;MSTGTERSASAGVRVSKATIREDILQSFPGLFGTKTINGREINVEQEIAALAQELHPEIAAALTARRALLQSPAPVREKYAWPKWDDTFEDPVTGQFWTYRQIIQGLIDNFLDRDSEWLWRLNDEVDIPKDAHPLTNPGLELTGPWHPLDMAVKALNSPAP
;
A
#
# COMPACT_ATOMS: atom_id res chain seq x y z
N MET A 1 -23.36 27.94 51.29
CA MET A 1 -24.10 27.26 50.22
C MET A 1 -23.22 27.29 48.99
N SER A 2 -22.69 26.12 48.63
CA SER A 2 -21.67 25.95 47.59
C SER A 2 -22.23 26.18 46.20
N THR A 3 -21.60 27.09 45.47
CA THR A 3 -21.73 27.21 44.02
C THR A 3 -21.09 25.99 43.37
N GLY A 4 -21.90 25.19 42.68
CA GLY A 4 -21.44 24.05 41.91
C GLY A 4 -20.61 24.53 40.72
N THR A 5 -19.33 24.16 40.71
CA THR A 5 -18.47 24.28 39.54
C THR A 5 -18.75 23.09 38.63
N GLU A 6 -19.49 23.32 37.55
CA GLU A 6 -19.59 22.37 36.43
C GLU A 6 -18.20 22.22 35.79
N ARG A 7 -17.58 21.06 35.98
CA ARG A 7 -16.42 20.65 35.19
C ARG A 7 -16.92 20.23 33.82
N SER A 8 -16.75 21.11 32.84
CA SER A 8 -16.91 20.77 31.42
C SER A 8 -15.86 19.74 31.03
N ALA A 9 -16.29 18.47 30.93
CA ALA A 9 -15.50 17.38 30.39
C ALA A 9 -15.74 17.32 28.88
N SER A 10 -14.91 18.02 28.12
CA SER A 10 -14.66 17.69 26.72
C SER A 10 -13.15 17.73 26.47
N ALA A 11 -12.43 16.77 27.04
CA ALA A 11 -11.13 16.40 26.51
C ALA A 11 -11.37 15.75 25.14
N GLY A 12 -11.54 16.60 24.11
CA GLY A 12 -11.61 16.14 22.73
C GLY A 12 -10.33 15.34 22.45
N VAL A 13 -10.49 14.12 21.96
CA VAL A 13 -9.39 13.32 21.42
C VAL A 13 -8.68 14.21 20.43
N ARG A 14 -7.43 14.61 20.75
CA ARG A 14 -6.63 15.46 19.88
C ARG A 14 -6.22 14.58 18.72
N VAL A 15 -7.01 14.59 17.64
CA VAL A 15 -6.71 13.83 16.43
C VAL A 15 -5.34 14.29 15.93
N SER A 16 -4.38 13.37 15.89
CA SER A 16 -3.02 13.65 15.42
C SER A 16 -3.07 14.10 13.97
N LYS A 17 -2.38 15.20 13.66
CA LYS A 17 -2.18 15.70 12.31
C LYS A 17 -0.72 15.59 11.94
N ALA A 18 -0.45 15.24 10.69
CA ALA A 18 0.91 15.24 10.16
C ALA A 18 1.44 16.68 10.13
N THR A 19 2.67 16.87 10.61
CA THR A 19 3.37 18.15 10.46
C THR A 19 3.90 18.24 9.04
N ILE A 20 3.30 19.12 8.23
CA ILE A 20 3.76 19.38 6.87
C ILE A 20 4.84 20.45 6.92
N ARG A 21 5.91 20.26 6.14
CA ARG A 21 6.94 21.29 6.00
C ARG A 21 6.34 22.55 5.38
N GLU A 22 6.68 23.71 5.93
CA GLU A 22 6.10 24.99 5.54
C GLU A 22 6.31 25.31 4.06
N ASP A 23 7.49 25.02 3.51
CA ASP A 23 7.79 25.26 2.11
C ASP A 23 6.88 24.44 1.16
N ILE A 24 6.53 23.21 1.55
CA ILE A 24 5.60 22.35 0.81
C ILE A 24 4.17 22.86 0.94
N LEU A 25 3.76 23.25 2.14
CA LEU A 25 2.43 23.80 2.40
C LEU A 25 2.19 25.08 1.58
N GLN A 26 3.18 25.97 1.53
CA GLN A 26 3.11 27.21 0.76
C GLN A 26 3.16 26.99 -0.76
N SER A 27 3.95 26.00 -1.21
CA SER A 27 4.06 25.69 -2.65
C SER A 27 2.84 24.95 -3.18
N PHE A 28 2.19 24.13 -2.35
CA PHE A 28 1.06 23.27 -2.74
C PHE A 28 -0.11 23.34 -1.75
N PRO A 29 -0.65 24.55 -1.45
CA PRO A 29 -1.69 24.71 -0.43
C PRO A 29 -2.97 23.95 -0.76
N GLY A 30 -3.23 23.71 -2.06
CA GLY A 30 -4.39 22.96 -2.54
C GLY A 30 -4.41 21.48 -2.16
N LEU A 31 -3.28 20.89 -1.76
CA LEU A 31 -3.20 19.46 -1.40
C LEU A 31 -3.67 19.17 0.04
N PHE A 32 -3.62 20.15 0.93
CA PHE A 32 -3.85 19.96 2.37
C PHE A 32 -5.23 20.49 2.81
N GLY A 33 -5.60 20.21 4.06
CA GLY A 33 -6.89 20.56 4.64
C GLY A 33 -7.98 19.52 4.38
N THR A 34 -9.23 19.92 4.63
CA THR A 34 -10.41 19.08 4.40
C THR A 34 -10.80 19.09 2.92
N LYS A 35 -10.99 17.90 2.34
CA LYS A 35 -11.38 17.67 0.95
C LYS A 35 -12.60 16.77 0.89
N THR A 36 -13.40 16.92 -0.16
CA THR A 36 -14.47 15.97 -0.49
C THR A 36 -13.99 15.05 -1.60
N ILE A 37 -13.80 13.76 -1.30
CA ILE A 37 -13.32 12.75 -2.24
C ILE A 37 -14.38 11.66 -2.33
N ASN A 38 -14.91 11.39 -3.53
CA ASN A 38 -15.98 10.40 -3.76
C ASN A 38 -17.18 10.56 -2.80
N GLY A 39 -17.56 11.80 -2.49
CA GLY A 39 -18.67 12.13 -1.58
C GLY A 39 -18.35 12.04 -0.08
N ARG A 40 -17.11 11.74 0.31
CA ARG A 40 -16.65 11.69 1.70
C ARG A 40 -15.79 12.88 2.05
N GLU A 41 -15.99 13.47 3.23
CA GLU A 41 -15.09 14.48 3.76
C GLU A 41 -13.89 13.85 4.44
N ILE A 42 -12.69 14.29 4.06
CA ILE A 42 -11.41 13.73 4.50
C ILE A 42 -10.47 14.88 4.84
N ASN A 43 -9.86 14.88 6.04
CA ASN A 43 -8.78 15.80 6.35
C ASN A 43 -7.42 15.16 6.01
N VAL A 44 -6.76 15.68 4.99
CA VAL A 44 -5.56 15.06 4.39
C VAL A 44 -4.44 14.87 5.41
N GLU A 45 -4.22 15.83 6.30
CA GLU A 45 -3.15 15.75 7.31
C GLU A 45 -3.45 14.71 8.39
N GLN A 46 -4.72 14.47 8.72
CA GLN A 46 -5.13 13.42 9.64
C GLN A 46 -4.95 12.04 9.00
N GLU A 47 -5.36 11.88 7.73
CA GLU A 47 -5.16 10.61 7.02
C GLU A 47 -3.69 10.26 6.86
N ILE A 48 -2.84 11.22 6.48
CA ILE A 48 -1.40 11.00 6.38
C ILE A 48 -0.85 10.56 7.75
N ALA A 49 -1.29 11.17 8.85
CA ALA A 49 -0.84 10.79 10.19
C ALA A 49 -1.31 9.39 10.58
N ALA A 50 -2.56 9.05 10.28
CA ALA A 50 -3.14 7.74 10.57
C ALA A 50 -2.39 6.64 9.81
N LEU A 51 -2.25 6.78 8.48
CA LEU A 51 -1.52 5.84 7.64
C LEU A 51 -0.04 5.73 8.06
N ALA A 52 0.61 6.85 8.37
CA ALA A 52 1.98 6.83 8.83
C ALA A 52 2.11 6.09 10.17
N GLN A 53 1.20 6.30 11.12
CA GLN A 53 1.22 5.62 12.41
C GLN A 53 0.94 4.12 12.26
N GLU A 54 -0.01 3.76 11.41
CA GLU A 54 -0.41 2.38 11.17
C GLU A 54 0.70 1.58 10.49
N LEU A 55 1.31 2.11 9.42
CA LEU A 55 2.26 1.37 8.58
C LEU A 55 3.72 1.45 9.04
N HIS A 56 4.05 2.37 9.97
CA HIS A 56 5.43 2.59 10.38
C HIS A 56 6.11 1.35 10.98
N PRO A 57 5.47 0.57 11.87
CA PRO A 57 6.07 -0.65 12.42
C PRO A 57 6.47 -1.67 11.35
N GLU A 58 5.60 -1.91 10.37
CA GLU A 58 5.77 -2.88 9.29
C GLU A 58 6.87 -2.42 8.32
N ILE A 59 6.88 -1.13 7.97
CA ILE A 59 7.96 -0.54 7.17
C ILE A 59 9.31 -0.68 7.90
N ALA A 60 9.35 -0.39 9.20
CA ALA A 60 10.56 -0.50 9.99
C ALA A 60 11.05 -1.96 10.09
N ALA A 61 10.13 -2.92 10.26
CA ALA A 61 10.43 -4.34 10.28
C ALA A 61 11.02 -4.80 8.93
N ALA A 62 10.40 -4.43 7.81
CA ALA A 62 10.86 -4.77 6.46
C ALA A 62 12.25 -4.18 6.16
N LEU A 63 12.49 -2.91 6.50
CA LEU A 63 13.79 -2.27 6.31
C LEU A 63 14.88 -2.90 7.19
N THR A 64 14.54 -3.29 8.42
CA THR A 64 15.46 -3.98 9.33
C THR A 64 15.83 -5.35 8.79
N ALA A 65 14.85 -6.14 8.35
CA ALA A 65 15.09 -7.44 7.72
C ALA A 65 15.95 -7.33 6.47
N ARG A 66 15.67 -6.34 5.60
CA ARG A 66 16.49 -6.06 4.42
C ARG A 66 17.93 -5.69 4.78
N ARG A 67 18.13 -4.85 5.80
CA ARG A 67 19.47 -4.47 6.27
C ARG A 67 20.24 -5.67 6.81
N ALA A 68 19.60 -6.50 7.64
CA ALA A 68 20.21 -7.73 8.17
C ALA A 68 20.62 -8.67 7.04
N LEU A 69 19.76 -8.86 6.03
CA LEU A 69 20.07 -9.63 4.84
C LEU A 69 21.29 -9.05 4.13
N LEU A 70 21.27 -7.74 3.83
CA LEU A 70 22.35 -7.06 3.10
C LEU A 70 23.70 -7.12 3.82
N GLN A 71 23.71 -7.05 5.16
CA GLN A 71 24.91 -7.10 5.98
C GLN A 71 25.40 -8.53 6.29
N SER A 72 24.59 -9.55 6.01
CA SER A 72 24.98 -10.94 6.23
C SER A 72 26.24 -11.32 5.45
N PRO A 73 27.24 -11.96 6.10
CA PRO A 73 28.44 -12.46 5.44
C PRO A 73 28.22 -13.80 4.71
N ALA A 74 27.00 -14.35 4.78
CA ALA A 74 26.68 -15.62 4.14
C ALA A 74 26.88 -15.56 2.61
N PRO A 75 27.25 -16.70 1.97
CA PRO A 75 27.35 -16.78 0.53
C PRO A 75 26.06 -16.32 -0.17
N VAL A 76 26.20 -15.67 -1.34
CA VAL A 76 25.08 -15.20 -2.16
C VAL A 76 24.05 -16.30 -2.42
N ARG A 77 24.51 -17.54 -2.62
CA ARG A 77 23.67 -18.71 -2.85
C ARG A 77 22.73 -19.04 -1.68
N GLU A 78 23.12 -18.71 -0.46
CA GLU A 78 22.30 -18.92 0.74
C GLU A 78 21.41 -17.71 0.99
N LYS A 79 21.98 -16.51 0.86
CA LYS A 79 21.31 -15.22 1.10
C LYS A 79 20.10 -14.99 0.19
N TYR A 80 20.19 -15.41 -1.07
CA TYR A 80 19.11 -15.28 -2.04
C TYR A 80 18.63 -16.64 -2.52
N ALA A 81 18.78 -17.67 -1.67
CA ALA A 81 18.15 -18.96 -1.93
C ALA A 81 16.63 -18.78 -2.02
N TRP A 82 16.01 -19.60 -2.86
CA TRP A 82 14.56 -19.79 -2.77
C TRP A 82 14.19 -20.31 -1.37
N PRO A 83 13.00 -19.97 -0.87
CA PRO A 83 12.47 -20.61 0.34
C PRO A 83 12.50 -22.14 0.23
N LYS A 84 12.62 -22.81 1.36
CA LYS A 84 12.48 -24.26 1.42
C LYS A 84 11.02 -24.62 1.18
N TRP A 85 10.78 -25.82 0.65
CA TRP A 85 9.43 -26.27 0.33
C TRP A 85 8.44 -26.21 1.49
N ASP A 86 8.92 -26.44 2.71
CA ASP A 86 8.10 -26.50 3.91
C ASP A 86 8.11 -25.17 4.70
N ASP A 87 8.79 -24.13 4.20
CA ASP A 87 8.72 -22.78 4.80
C ASP A 87 7.30 -22.24 4.61
N THR A 88 6.74 -21.62 5.66
CA THR A 88 5.36 -21.14 5.69
C THR A 88 5.28 -19.61 5.62
N PHE A 89 4.30 -19.11 4.88
CA PHE A 89 4.03 -17.68 4.70
C PHE A 89 2.56 -17.39 4.98
N GLU A 90 2.30 -16.28 5.66
CA GLU A 90 0.95 -15.78 5.89
C GLU A 90 0.45 -15.04 4.65
N ASP A 91 -0.75 -15.37 4.20
CA ASP A 91 -1.52 -14.55 3.26
C ASP A 91 -2.08 -13.34 4.03
N PRO A 92 -1.65 -12.10 3.74
CA PRO A 92 -2.08 -10.93 4.48
C PRO A 92 -3.57 -10.58 4.30
N VAL A 93 -4.25 -11.15 3.30
CA VAL A 93 -5.68 -10.90 3.05
C VAL A 93 -6.55 -11.83 3.89
N THR A 94 -6.24 -13.13 3.89
CA THR A 94 -7.05 -14.15 4.58
C THR A 94 -6.53 -14.53 5.96
N GLY A 95 -5.26 -14.20 6.27
CA GLY A 95 -4.54 -14.66 7.46
C GLY A 95 -4.18 -16.14 7.44
N GLN A 96 -4.41 -16.84 6.33
CA GLN A 96 -4.08 -18.26 6.19
C GLN A 96 -2.58 -18.46 5.97
N PHE A 97 -2.04 -19.56 6.48
CA PHE A 97 -0.64 -19.91 6.30
C PHE A 97 -0.48 -20.97 5.20
N TRP A 98 0.38 -20.67 4.24
CA TRP A 98 0.70 -21.55 3.12
C TRP A 98 2.17 -21.92 3.11
N THR A 99 2.47 -23.19 2.87
CA THR A 99 3.85 -23.60 2.57
C THR A 99 4.28 -23.07 1.20
N TYR A 100 5.58 -22.86 1.02
CA TYR A 100 6.13 -22.48 -0.29
C TYR A 100 5.74 -23.49 -1.38
N ARG A 101 5.67 -24.79 -1.04
CA ARG A 101 5.16 -25.83 -1.94
C ARG A 101 3.74 -25.57 -2.40
N GLN A 102 2.83 -25.24 -1.48
CA GLN A 102 1.43 -24.95 -1.81
C GLN A 102 1.32 -23.70 -2.67
N ILE A 103 2.07 -22.65 -2.36
CA ILE A 103 2.10 -21.42 -3.18
C ILE A 103 2.53 -21.75 -4.62
N ILE A 104 3.62 -22.50 -4.80
CA ILE A 104 4.09 -22.89 -6.14
C ILE A 104 3.10 -23.81 -6.85
N GLN A 105 2.52 -24.79 -6.14
CA GLN A 105 1.51 -25.67 -6.74
C GLN A 105 0.27 -24.87 -7.17
N GLY A 106 -0.14 -23.89 -6.37
CA GLY A 106 -1.20 -22.94 -6.68
C GLY A 106 -0.98 -22.14 -7.95
N LEU A 107 0.24 -21.62 -8.14
CA LEU A 107 0.63 -20.93 -9.37
C LEU A 107 0.59 -21.86 -10.60
N ILE A 108 1.00 -23.13 -10.43
CA ILE A 108 0.95 -24.14 -11.49
C ILE A 108 -0.50 -24.51 -11.82
N ASP A 109 -1.33 -24.74 -10.80
CA ASP A 109 -2.74 -25.08 -10.97
C ASP A 109 -3.48 -23.94 -11.69
N ASN A 110 -3.16 -22.67 -11.36
CA ASN A 110 -3.71 -21.51 -12.06
C ASN A 110 -3.30 -21.48 -13.53
N PHE A 111 -2.02 -21.73 -13.83
CA PHE A 111 -1.54 -21.80 -15.20
C PHE A 111 -2.19 -22.94 -16.01
N LEU A 112 -2.47 -24.07 -15.36
CA LEU A 112 -3.06 -25.25 -15.98
C LEU A 112 -4.61 -25.28 -15.96
N ASP A 113 -5.24 -24.21 -15.46
CA ASP A 113 -6.69 -24.12 -15.24
C ASP A 113 -7.25 -25.32 -14.46
N ARG A 114 -6.54 -25.70 -13.40
CA ARG A 114 -6.97 -26.75 -12.47
C ARG A 114 -7.66 -26.12 -11.28
N ASP A 115 -8.84 -26.63 -10.97
CA ASP A 115 -9.55 -26.24 -9.76
C ASP A 115 -8.92 -26.93 -8.55
N SER A 116 -8.29 -26.15 -7.67
CA SER A 116 -7.65 -26.64 -6.45
C SER A 116 -7.80 -25.62 -5.32
N GLU A 117 -7.73 -26.10 -4.08
CA GLU A 117 -7.78 -25.23 -2.89
C GLU A 117 -6.56 -24.30 -2.77
N TRP A 118 -5.48 -24.58 -3.52
CA TRP A 118 -4.27 -23.76 -3.51
C TRP A 118 -4.23 -22.78 -4.68
N LEU A 119 -5.28 -22.69 -5.48
CA LEU A 119 -5.30 -21.87 -6.68
C LEU A 119 -5.03 -20.40 -6.35
N TRP A 120 -4.00 -19.81 -6.96
CA TRP A 120 -3.67 -18.40 -6.80
C TRP A 120 -3.97 -17.65 -8.08
N ARG A 121 -4.94 -16.74 -8.06
CA ARG A 121 -5.19 -15.81 -9.16
C ARG A 121 -5.02 -14.36 -8.72
N LEU A 122 -4.69 -13.53 -9.69
CA LEU A 122 -4.61 -12.09 -9.47
C LEU A 122 -6.04 -11.55 -9.40
N ASN A 123 -6.35 -10.78 -8.35
CA ASN A 123 -7.64 -10.09 -8.19
C ASN A 123 -8.85 -11.02 -7.98
N ASP A 124 -8.70 -12.13 -7.25
CA ASP A 124 -9.82 -13.04 -6.92
C ASP A 124 -10.89 -12.40 -6.03
N GLU A 125 -10.48 -11.53 -5.10
CA GLU A 125 -11.38 -10.93 -4.10
C GLU A 125 -11.96 -9.57 -4.54
N VAL A 126 -11.36 -8.93 -5.55
CA VAL A 126 -11.72 -7.57 -5.97
C VAL A 126 -11.72 -7.48 -7.48
N ASP A 127 -12.88 -7.18 -8.06
CA ASP A 127 -13.03 -7.02 -9.51
C ASP A 127 -12.06 -5.97 -10.07
N ILE A 128 -11.44 -6.29 -11.20
CA ILE A 128 -10.60 -5.35 -11.93
C ILE A 128 -11.51 -4.30 -12.59
N PRO A 129 -11.29 -2.99 -12.36
CA PRO A 129 -12.02 -1.95 -13.06
C PRO A 129 -11.93 -2.12 -14.58
N LYS A 130 -13.04 -1.89 -15.29
CA LYS A 130 -13.16 -2.15 -16.74
C LYS A 130 -12.09 -1.42 -17.55
N ASP A 131 -11.73 -0.21 -17.16
CA ASP A 131 -10.70 0.63 -17.77
C ASP A 131 -9.28 0.09 -17.53
N ALA A 132 -9.04 -0.61 -16.42
CA ALA A 132 -7.75 -1.23 -16.08
C ALA A 132 -7.67 -2.74 -16.44
N HIS A 133 -8.69 -3.32 -17.07
CA HIS A 133 -8.75 -4.76 -17.28
C HIS A 133 -7.78 -5.23 -18.39
N PRO A 134 -6.75 -6.03 -18.07
CA PRO A 134 -5.60 -6.24 -18.96
C PRO A 134 -5.94 -7.05 -20.22
N LEU A 135 -6.97 -7.90 -20.18
CA LEU A 135 -7.40 -8.66 -21.35
C LEU A 135 -8.25 -7.84 -22.33
N THR A 136 -8.87 -6.75 -21.87
CA THR A 136 -9.75 -5.91 -22.72
C THR A 136 -9.08 -4.61 -23.13
N ASN A 137 -8.23 -4.06 -22.26
CA ASN A 137 -7.40 -2.88 -22.53
C ASN A 137 -5.92 -3.24 -22.35
N PRO A 138 -5.34 -4.08 -23.23
CA PRO A 138 -3.91 -4.34 -23.21
C PRO A 138 -3.15 -3.06 -23.64
N GLY A 139 -2.78 -2.24 -22.65
CA GLY A 139 -2.15 -0.94 -22.86
C GLY A 139 -0.64 -0.94 -22.60
N LEU A 140 0.07 -0.04 -23.27
CA LEU A 140 1.44 0.32 -22.97
C LEU A 140 1.41 1.37 -21.85
N GLU A 141 1.78 1.00 -20.63
CA GLU A 141 1.89 1.97 -19.55
C GLU A 141 3.10 2.89 -19.76
N LEU A 142 2.87 4.20 -19.82
CA LEU A 142 3.94 5.18 -19.87
C LEU A 142 4.29 5.64 -18.46
N THR A 143 5.58 5.55 -18.11
CA THR A 143 6.11 6.15 -16.88
C THR A 143 6.81 7.47 -17.19
N GLY A 144 6.78 8.40 -16.24
CA GLY A 144 7.37 9.72 -16.40
C GLY A 144 7.26 10.54 -15.12
N PRO A 145 7.99 11.66 -15.04
CA PRO A 145 7.94 12.49 -13.86
C PRO A 145 6.60 13.23 -13.78
N TRP A 146 6.10 13.44 -12.57
CA TRP A 146 4.94 14.28 -12.32
C TRP A 146 5.24 15.79 -12.54
N HIS A 147 6.53 16.17 -12.50
CA HIS A 147 7.03 17.53 -12.71
C HIS A 147 8.18 17.55 -13.73
N PRO A 148 8.24 18.53 -14.65
CA PRO A 148 7.30 19.64 -14.86
C PRO A 148 5.92 19.19 -15.38
N LEU A 149 4.89 20.02 -15.19
CA LEU A 149 3.49 19.68 -15.53
C LEU A 149 3.31 19.32 -17.01
N ASP A 150 4.11 19.91 -17.90
CA ASP A 150 4.07 19.59 -19.32
C ASP A 150 4.46 18.13 -19.62
N MET A 151 5.31 17.51 -18.80
CA MET A 151 5.64 16.08 -18.92
C MET A 151 4.44 15.21 -18.55
N ALA A 152 3.73 15.54 -17.46
CA ALA A 152 2.50 14.84 -17.07
C ALA A 152 1.43 14.98 -18.16
N VAL A 153 1.24 16.18 -18.73
CA VAL A 153 0.29 16.43 -19.82
C VAL A 153 0.68 15.67 -21.09
N LYS A 154 1.97 15.63 -21.46
CA LYS A 154 2.44 14.84 -22.61
C LYS A 154 2.23 13.35 -22.40
N ALA A 155 2.44 12.86 -21.18
CA ALA A 155 2.21 11.46 -20.85
C ALA A 155 0.72 11.09 -21.01
N LEU A 156 -0.19 11.90 -20.46
CA LEU A 156 -1.64 11.70 -20.56
C LEU A 156 -2.17 11.81 -21.99
N ASN A 157 -1.53 12.62 -22.85
CA ASN A 157 -1.91 12.77 -24.27
C ASN A 157 -1.12 11.86 -25.21
N SER A 158 -0.21 11.04 -24.68
CA SER A 158 0.55 10.10 -25.51
C SER A 158 -0.39 9.02 -26.05
N PRO A 159 -0.09 8.41 -27.20
CA PRO A 159 -0.90 7.32 -27.77
C PRO A 159 -0.69 5.98 -27.03
N ALA A 160 -0.16 6.01 -25.80
CA ALA A 160 -0.30 4.90 -24.88
C ALA A 160 -1.81 4.60 -24.71
N PRO A 161 -2.27 3.37 -25.01
CA PRO A 161 -3.69 2.99 -24.90
C PRO A 161 -4.28 3.25 -23.51
#